data_AF-P70072-F1
#
_entry.id   AF-P70072-F1
#
_cell.length_a   1.000
_cell.length_b   1.000
_cell.length_c   1.000
_cell.angle_alpha   90.00
_cell.angle_beta   90.00
_cell.angle_gamma   90.00
#
_symmetry.space_group_name_H-M   'P 1'
#
loop_
_entity.id
_entity.type
_entity.pdbx_description
1 polymer ?
#
loop_
_entity_poly.entity_id
_entity_poly.type
_entity_poly.pdbx_seq_one_letter_code
_entity_poly.pdbx_strand_id
1 'polypeptide(L)'
;WSLMDNFEWAVGYDERFGFYHVNYTDPTLPRLPKASTRYYSQIISCNCFPDPATGPHPCLETEPDLIPDTTPGLADDVRFLGLENLTSQRAEIALYVLFALSAIGALGLALISYKYGTISKRYHKQSSMELSKM
;
A
#
# COMPACT_ATOMS: atom_id res chain seq x y z
N TRP A 1 -17.34 2.87 -4.79
CA TRP A 1 -17.07 2.06 -3.59
C TRP A 1 -17.81 0.76 -3.78
N SER A 2 -17.21 -0.40 -3.55
CA SER A 2 -15.94 -0.70 -2.87
C SER A 2 -14.89 -1.32 -3.81
N LEU A 3 -13.70 -1.68 -3.31
CA LEU A 3 -12.72 -2.45 -4.11
C LEU A 3 -13.26 -3.83 -4.49
N MET A 4 -13.82 -4.58 -3.54
CA MET A 4 -14.38 -5.91 -3.75
C MET A 4 -15.70 -6.07 -3.02
N ASP A 5 -16.55 -6.98 -3.48
CA ASP A 5 -17.78 -7.35 -2.79
C ASP A 5 -17.44 -7.74 -1.34
N ASN A 6 -18.24 -7.25 -0.41
CA ASN A 6 -18.05 -7.42 1.02
C ASN A 6 -19.41 -7.53 1.72
N PHE A 7 -19.39 -7.65 3.03
CA PHE A 7 -20.60 -7.67 3.86
C PHE A 7 -21.16 -6.26 3.99
N GLU A 8 -22.39 -6.06 3.52
CA GLU A 8 -23.09 -4.78 3.52
C GLU A 8 -24.18 -4.76 4.61
N TRP A 9 -23.73 -4.75 5.86
CA TRP A 9 -24.56 -4.44 7.03
C TRP A 9 -25.91 -5.18 7.09
N ALA A 10 -27.02 -4.44 7.01
CA ALA A 10 -28.37 -4.98 7.15
C ALA A 10 -28.78 -5.88 5.98
N VAL A 11 -28.13 -5.76 4.81
CA VAL A 11 -28.44 -6.55 3.60
C VAL A 11 -27.47 -7.72 3.41
N GLY A 12 -26.52 -7.92 4.32
CA GLY A 12 -25.60 -9.06 4.27
C GLY A 12 -24.76 -9.08 3.00
N TYR A 13 -24.82 -10.17 2.23
CA TYR A 13 -24.06 -10.35 0.98
C TYR A 13 -24.92 -10.27 -0.28
N ASP A 14 -26.20 -9.90 -0.13
CA ASP A 14 -27.14 -9.85 -1.24
C ASP A 14 -26.82 -8.67 -2.18
N GLU A 15 -26.46 -7.53 -1.60
CA GLU A 15 -26.01 -6.34 -2.34
C GLU A 15 -24.51 -6.34 -2.57
N ARG A 16 -24.09 -5.89 -3.76
CA ARG A 16 -22.72 -6.07 -4.27
C ARG A 16 -22.17 -4.80 -4.90
N PHE A 17 -21.46 -4.01 -4.10
CA PHE A 17 -20.91 -2.72 -4.52
C PHE A 17 -19.47 -2.78 -5.06
N GLY A 18 -18.78 -3.92 -4.94
CA GLY A 18 -17.38 -4.03 -5.28
C GLY A 18 -17.09 -3.97 -6.78
N PHE A 19 -15.91 -3.45 -7.15
CA PHE A 19 -15.34 -3.64 -8.49
C PHE A 19 -15.03 -5.11 -8.78
N TYR A 20 -14.61 -5.87 -7.77
CA TYR A 20 -14.37 -7.31 -7.89
C TYR A 20 -15.48 -8.11 -7.22
N HIS A 21 -15.99 -9.13 -7.92
CA HIS A 21 -16.86 -10.12 -7.32
C HIS A 21 -16.04 -11.09 -6.47
N VAL A 22 -16.47 -11.34 -5.23
CA VAL A 22 -15.86 -12.35 -4.36
C VAL A 22 -16.73 -13.60 -4.39
N ASN A 23 -16.15 -14.73 -4.77
CA ASN A 23 -16.87 -16.00 -4.69
C ASN A 23 -16.82 -16.55 -3.25
N TYR A 24 -17.91 -16.38 -2.50
CA TYR A 24 -18.01 -16.87 -1.12
C TYR A 24 -18.31 -18.36 -1.00
N THR A 25 -18.65 -19.06 -2.10
CA THR A 25 -18.83 -20.53 -2.05
C THR A 25 -17.49 -21.27 -2.10
N ASP A 26 -16.44 -20.60 -2.58
CA ASP A 26 -15.08 -21.12 -2.61
C ASP A 26 -14.30 -20.63 -1.38
N PRO A 27 -13.73 -21.52 -0.55
CA PRO A 27 -12.96 -21.13 0.63
C PRO A 27 -11.70 -20.32 0.30
N THR A 28 -11.19 -20.36 -0.93
CA THR A 28 -10.06 -19.54 -1.38
C THR A 28 -10.45 -18.08 -1.63
N LEU A 29 -11.75 -17.77 -1.66
CA LEU A 29 -12.31 -16.43 -1.84
C LEU A 29 -11.70 -15.69 -3.05
N PRO A 30 -11.77 -16.26 -4.27
CA PRO A 30 -11.20 -15.63 -5.44
C PRO A 30 -11.93 -14.33 -5.79
N ARG A 31 -11.17 -13.34 -6.28
CA ARG A 31 -11.68 -12.01 -6.69
C ARG A 31 -11.74 -11.96 -8.20
N LEU A 32 -12.95 -11.91 -8.75
CA LEU A 32 -13.20 -11.89 -10.19
C LEU A 32 -13.48 -10.46 -10.64
N PRO A 33 -12.74 -9.89 -11.61
CA PRO A 33 -12.95 -8.53 -12.05
C PRO A 33 -14.32 -8.38 -12.74
N LYS A 34 -15.10 -7.36 -12.36
CA LYS A 34 -16.33 -6.98 -13.07
C LYS A 34 -15.99 -6.01 -14.22
N ALA A 35 -16.96 -5.79 -15.11
CA ALA A 35 -16.82 -4.82 -16.20
C ALA A 35 -16.50 -3.40 -15.70
N SER A 36 -17.03 -3.02 -14.53
CA SER A 36 -16.75 -1.73 -13.88
C SER A 36 -15.27 -1.54 -13.55
N THR A 37 -14.53 -2.61 -13.23
CA THR A 37 -13.08 -2.53 -12.99
C THR A 37 -12.35 -2.02 -14.22
N ARG A 38 -12.66 -2.56 -15.40
CA ARG A 38 -12.03 -2.15 -16.66
C ARG A 38 -12.33 -0.69 -16.98
N TYR A 39 -13.57 -0.25 -16.81
CA TYR A 39 -13.93 1.14 -17.08
C TYR A 39 -13.27 2.11 -16.09
N TYR A 40 -13.27 1.77 -14.80
CA TYR A 40 -12.65 2.60 -13.77
C TYR A 40 -11.12 2.65 -13.91
N SER A 41 -10.47 1.56 -14.31
CA SER A 41 -9.03 1.56 -14.59
C SER A 41 -8.69 2.47 -15.77
N GLN A 42 -9.53 2.52 -16.81
CA GLN A 42 -9.34 3.44 -17.94
C GLN A 42 -9.38 4.90 -17.51
N ILE A 43 -10.37 5.28 -16.69
CA ILE A 43 -10.48 6.63 -16.14
C ILE A 43 -9.21 7.02 -15.37
N ILE A 44 -8.71 6.10 -14.53
CA ILE A 44 -7.49 6.33 -13.74
C ILE A 44 -6.26 6.45 -14.65
N SER A 45 -6.06 5.49 -15.55
CA SER A 45 -4.89 5.44 -16.45
C SER A 45 -4.79 6.67 -17.34
N CYS A 46 -5.93 7.16 -17.82
CA CYS A 46 -5.98 8.30 -18.72
C CYS A 46 -6.18 9.63 -17.99
N ASN A 47 -6.46 9.59 -16.69
CA ASN A 47 -6.83 10.74 -15.87
C ASN A 47 -7.89 11.62 -16.55
N CYS A 48 -8.86 10.99 -17.20
CA CYS A 48 -9.90 11.66 -17.99
C CYS A 48 -11.20 10.87 -17.98
N PHE A 49 -12.28 11.51 -18.46
CA PHE A 49 -13.55 10.85 -18.70
C PHE A 49 -13.71 10.65 -20.21
N PRO A 50 -13.51 9.43 -20.76
CA PRO A 50 -13.62 9.20 -22.19
C PRO A 50 -15.06 9.41 -22.65
N ASP A 51 -15.26 10.23 -23.69
CA ASP A 51 -16.57 10.42 -24.30
C ASP A 51 -16.92 9.16 -25.13
N PRO A 52 -18.04 8.47 -24.82
CA PRO A 52 -18.45 7.28 -25.55
C PRO A 52 -18.70 7.54 -27.05
N ALA A 53 -18.96 8.79 -27.47
CA ALA A 53 -19.18 9.14 -28.87
C ALA A 53 -17.87 9.21 -29.69
N THR A 54 -16.73 9.49 -29.04
CA THR A 54 -15.42 9.66 -29.71
C THR A 54 -14.63 8.36 -29.93
N GLY A 55 -15.16 7.21 -29.48
CA GLY A 55 -14.47 5.92 -29.57
C GLY A 55 -13.43 5.70 -28.46
N PRO A 56 -12.55 4.68 -28.59
CA PRO A 56 -11.50 4.41 -27.61
C PRO A 56 -10.59 5.63 -27.45
N HIS A 57 -10.35 6.08 -26.22
CA HIS A 57 -9.45 7.21 -25.98
C HIS A 57 -8.00 6.81 -26.33
N PRO A 58 -7.19 7.69 -26.96
CA PRO A 58 -5.83 7.36 -27.42
C PRO A 58 -4.91 6.75 -26.34
N CYS A 59 -5.08 7.13 -25.08
CA CYS A 59 -4.38 6.55 -23.92
C CYS A 59 -4.64 5.05 -23.68
N LEU A 60 -5.71 4.50 -24.29
CA LEU A 60 -6.12 3.10 -24.18
C LEU A 60 -5.73 2.29 -25.40
N GLU A 61 -5.17 2.93 -26.42
CA GLU A 61 -4.53 2.24 -27.52
C GLU A 61 -3.39 1.43 -26.93
N THR A 62 -3.54 0.11 -26.96
CA THR A 62 -2.45 -0.80 -26.64
C THR A 62 -1.45 -0.63 -27.76
N GLU A 63 -0.24 -0.16 -27.45
CA GLU A 63 0.91 -0.23 -28.36
C GLU A 63 0.89 -1.62 -29.03
N PRO A 64 0.91 -1.70 -30.37
CA PRO A 64 0.80 -2.97 -31.07
C PRO A 64 1.87 -3.90 -30.55
N ASP A 65 1.44 -5.10 -30.13
CA ASP A 65 2.25 -6.14 -29.53
C ASP A 65 3.58 -6.31 -30.28
N LEU A 66 4.65 -5.69 -29.76
CA LEU A 66 5.97 -6.28 -29.86
C LEU A 66 5.89 -7.55 -29.02
N ILE A 67 5.47 -8.63 -29.67
CA ILE A 67 5.34 -10.00 -29.18
C ILE A 67 6.22 -10.21 -27.93
N PRO A 68 5.64 -10.27 -26.71
CA PRO A 68 6.38 -10.79 -25.59
C PRO A 68 6.47 -12.29 -25.82
N ASP A 69 7.67 -12.73 -26.17
CA ASP A 69 8.05 -14.12 -26.27
C ASP A 69 7.46 -14.89 -25.08
N THR A 70 6.74 -15.96 -25.38
CA THR A 70 5.98 -16.75 -24.41
C THR A 70 6.96 -17.37 -23.40
N THR A 71 7.28 -16.64 -22.33
CA THR A 71 8.03 -17.14 -21.19
C THR A 71 7.03 -17.43 -20.08
N PRO A 72 6.68 -18.71 -19.82
CA PRO A 72 5.80 -19.06 -18.72
C PRO A 72 6.55 -18.84 -17.40
N GLY A 73 6.36 -17.67 -16.79
CA GLY A 73 6.97 -17.29 -15.51
C GLY A 73 6.65 -15.89 -14.98
N LEU A 74 5.93 -15.06 -15.74
CA LEU A 74 5.73 -13.63 -15.44
C LEU A 74 4.38 -13.34 -14.75
N ALA A 75 4.05 -14.04 -13.65
CA ALA A 75 2.79 -13.81 -12.92
C ALA A 75 2.97 -13.34 -11.47
N ASP A 76 4.19 -13.39 -10.92
CA ASP A 76 4.42 -13.12 -9.49
C ASP A 76 5.22 -11.85 -9.19
N ASP A 77 5.65 -11.13 -10.23
CA ASP A 77 6.49 -9.95 -10.07
C ASP A 77 5.67 -8.68 -9.77
N VAL A 78 5.91 -8.12 -8.59
CA VAL A 78 5.33 -6.86 -8.10
C VAL A 78 6.39 -5.78 -7.99
N ARG A 79 6.01 -4.53 -8.27
CA ARG A 79 6.85 -3.35 -8.04
C ARG A 79 6.66 -2.88 -6.60
N PHE A 80 7.71 -2.90 -5.78
CA PHE A 80 7.62 -2.57 -4.36
C PHE A 80 8.73 -1.58 -3.95
N LEU A 81 8.35 -0.38 -3.50
CA LEU A 81 9.26 0.69 -3.05
C LEU A 81 10.36 1.06 -4.08
N GLY A 82 9.99 1.07 -5.37
CA GLY A 82 10.91 1.39 -6.47
C GLY A 82 11.80 0.21 -6.88
N LEU A 83 11.69 -0.95 -6.23
CA LEU A 83 12.32 -2.18 -6.67
C LEU A 83 11.39 -2.91 -7.66
N GLU A 84 11.97 -3.35 -8.77
CA GLU A 84 11.29 -4.09 -9.84
C GLU A 84 11.59 -5.59 -9.73
N ASN A 85 10.73 -6.42 -10.34
CA ASN A 85 10.87 -7.89 -10.41
C ASN A 85 11.02 -8.57 -9.03
N LEU A 86 10.20 -8.18 -8.07
CA LEU A 86 10.11 -8.83 -6.76
C LEU A 86 8.92 -9.78 -6.73
N THR A 87 9.11 -11.00 -6.25
CA THR A 87 7.98 -11.86 -5.92
C THR A 87 7.17 -11.28 -4.76
N SER A 88 5.85 -11.57 -4.69
CA SER A 88 4.98 -11.12 -3.58
C SER A 88 5.58 -11.41 -2.20
N GLN A 89 6.17 -12.60 -2.01
CA GLN A 89 6.81 -12.99 -0.75
C GLN A 89 8.04 -12.14 -0.42
N ARG A 90 8.85 -11.76 -1.43
CA ARG A 90 10.02 -10.90 -1.22
C ARG A 90 9.61 -9.47 -0.88
N ALA A 91 8.54 -8.96 -1.48
CA ALA A 91 7.99 -7.66 -1.15
C ALA A 91 7.48 -7.61 0.31
N GLU A 92 6.80 -8.66 0.76
CA GLU A 92 6.36 -8.80 2.16
C GLU A 92 7.55 -8.79 3.15
N ILE A 93 8.59 -9.58 2.86
CA ILE A 93 9.82 -9.59 3.68
C ILE A 93 10.46 -8.20 3.72
N ALA A 94 10.58 -7.53 2.57
CA ALA A 94 11.14 -6.19 2.50
C ALA A 94 10.35 -5.19 3.35
N LEU A 95 9.01 -5.26 3.32
CA LEU A 95 8.14 -4.43 4.15
C LEU A 95 8.41 -4.65 5.64
N TYR A 96 8.47 -5.90 6.10
CA TYR A 96 8.70 -6.22 7.50
C TYR A 96 10.08 -5.80 7.99
N VAL A 97 11.11 -5.98 7.18
CA VAL A 97 12.48 -5.53 7.51
C VAL A 97 12.52 -4.01 7.67
N LEU A 98 11.92 -3.27 6.73
CA LEU A 98 11.87 -1.81 6.82
C LEU A 98 11.09 -1.33 8.04
N PHE A 99 9.95 -1.95 8.32
CA PHE A 99 9.16 -1.64 9.51
C PHE A 99 9.96 -1.91 10.79
N ALA A 100 10.61 -3.06 10.91
CA ALA A 100 11.42 -3.41 12.07
C ALA A 100 12.59 -2.43 12.28
N LEU A 101 13.32 -2.09 11.21
CA LEU A 101 14.41 -1.12 11.28
C LEU A 101 13.92 0.28 11.70
N SER A 102 12.78 0.73 11.15
CA SER A 102 12.19 2.02 11.55
C SER A 102 11.73 2.02 13.00
N ALA A 103 11.14 0.93 13.50
CA ALA A 103 10.69 0.80 14.88
C ALA A 103 11.88 0.81 15.86
N ILE A 104 12.95 0.07 15.55
CA ILE A 104 14.19 0.08 16.35
C ILE A 104 14.83 1.47 16.34
N GLY A 105 14.88 2.13 15.19
CA GLY A 105 15.38 3.50 15.06
C GLY A 105 14.60 4.49 15.91
N ALA A 106 13.26 4.43 15.86
CA ALA A 106 12.38 5.30 16.66
C ALA A 106 12.55 5.06 18.17
N LEU A 107 12.61 3.80 18.61
CA LEU A 107 12.86 3.44 20.01
C LEU A 107 14.25 3.90 20.46
N GLY A 108 15.28 3.74 19.62
CA GLY A 108 16.62 4.24 19.89
C GLY A 108 16.63 5.75 20.11
N LEU A 109 15.99 6.52 19.23
CA LEU A 109 15.87 7.98 19.35
C LEU A 109 15.08 8.39 20.61
N ALA A 110 14.01 7.67 20.94
CA ALA A 110 13.24 7.91 22.16
C ALA A 110 14.08 7.67 23.43
N LEU A 111 14.88 6.60 23.46
CA LEU A 111 15.77 6.30 24.59
C LEU A 111 16.90 7.32 24.70
N ILE A 112 17.51 7.73 23.58
CA ILE A 112 18.58 8.73 23.55
C ILE A 112 18.04 10.07 24.05
N SER A 113 16.89 10.53 23.54
CA SER A 113 16.25 11.78 23.97
C SER A 113 15.84 11.74 25.44
N TYR A 114 15.31 10.62 25.93
CA TYR A 114 15.01 10.43 27.35
C TYR A 114 16.28 10.53 28.22
N LYS A 115 17.36 9.84 27.85
CA LYS A 115 18.63 9.90 28.58
C LYS A 115 19.21 11.31 28.57
N TYR A 116 19.24 11.99 27.43
CA TYR A 116 19.68 13.39 27.33
C TYR A 116 18.84 14.33 28.21
N GLY A 117 17.52 14.20 28.17
CA GLY A 117 16.62 14.98 29.01
C GLY A 117 16.83 14.74 30.51
N THR A 118 17.03 13.49 30.92
CA THR A 118 17.28 13.16 32.34
C THR A 118 18.63 13.67 32.84
N ILE A 119 19.69 13.58 32.02
CA ILE A 119 21.03 14.10 32.36
C ILE A 119 20.99 15.62 32.43
N SER A 120 20.39 16.29 31.44
CA SER A 120 20.22 17.75 31.42
C SER A 120 19.50 18.25 32.68
N LYS A 121 18.39 17.62 33.08
CA LYS A 121 17.66 17.95 34.32
C LYS A 121 18.53 17.79 35.57
N ARG A 122 19.34 16.72 35.65
CA ARG A 122 20.27 16.50 36.79
C ARG A 122 21.35 17.58 36.84
N TYR A 123 21.93 17.93 35.70
CA TYR A 123 22.95 18.97 35.60
C TYR A 123 22.40 20.33 36.02
N HIS A 124 21.21 20.70 35.56
CA HIS A 124 20.58 21.97 35.92
C HIS A 124 20.23 22.04 37.42
N LYS A 125 19.73 20.94 38.01
CA LYS A 125 19.45 20.85 39.45
C LYS A 125 20.73 20.99 40.29
N GLN A 126 21.83 20.36 39.88
CA GLN A 126 23.11 20.46 40.59
C GLN A 126 23.72 21.86 40.50
N SER A 127 23.67 22.51 39.33
CA SER A 127 24.12 23.90 39.18
C SER A 127 23.31 24.88 40.03
N SER A 128 21.99 24.71 40.12
CA SER A 128 21.13 25.54 40.98
C SER A 128 21.44 25.38 42.46
N MET A 129 21.78 24.17 42.91
CA MET A 129 22.18 23.91 44.31
C MET A 129 23.53 24.53 44.66
N GLU A 130 24.48 24.54 43.72
CA GLU A 130 25.80 25.15 43.93
C GLU A 130 25.71 26.69 43.96
N LEU A 131 24.86 27.30 43.12
CA LEU A 131 24.66 28.75 43.11
C LEU A 131 23.95 29.26 44.40
N SER A 132 23.08 28.44 45.00
CA SER A 132 22.41 28.80 46.26
C SER A 132 23.31 28.75 47.50
N LYS A 133 24.52 28.19 47.40
CA LYS A 133 25.47 28.06 48.52
C LYS A 133 26.54 29.18 48.55
N MET A 134 26.57 30.05 47.54
CA MET A 134 27.42 31.24 47.47
C MET A 134 26.64 32.47 47.94
#